data_AF-A0A9Q3UUN7-F1
#
_entry.id   AF-A0A9Q3UUN7-F1
#
_cell.length_a   1.000
_cell.length_b   1.000
_cell.length_c   1.000
_cell.angle_alpha   90.00
_cell.angle_beta   90.00
_cell.angle_gamma   90.00
#
_symmetry.space_group_name_H-M   'P 1'
#
loop_
_entity.id
_entity.type
_entity.pdbx_description
1 polymer ?
#
loop_
_entity_poly.entity_id
_entity_poly.type
_entity_poly.pdbx_seq_one_letter_code
_entity_poly.pdbx_strand_id
1 'polypeptide(L)'
;MNKKILRIASISLFLLFANNTVNAQTQPIEEIGTYITQNMSFLTMTPLQVDQIYQINVQAATAIENLDQKSFAQNSSQKENLESFAKILKERNLALQEILSPAQFQLFQENKIARAATFRTMVMARILDLSNDQLTPVFNINQKVVENVRKDLDAYFSSENNRGKNNTQRKLHKALKKADKAFDQVLSSQQITIYHENADFLRSVLREEYGTKN
;
A
#
# COMPACT_ATOMS: atom_id res chain seq x y z
N MET A 1 21.31 11.87 -1.46
CA MET A 1 20.01 11.32 -1.01
C MET A 1 20.21 9.90 -0.49
N ASN A 2 19.72 9.56 0.71
CA ASN A 2 20.01 8.27 1.34
C ASN A 2 19.27 7.13 0.61
N LYS A 3 20.02 6.14 0.08
CA LYS A 3 19.48 4.97 -0.65
C LYS A 3 18.37 4.22 0.13
N LYS A 4 18.38 4.33 1.46
CA LYS A 4 17.34 3.77 2.34
C LYS A 4 15.99 4.51 2.25
N ILE A 5 16.01 5.84 2.17
CA ILE A 5 14.80 6.67 2.04
C ILE A 5 14.16 6.45 0.67
N LEU A 6 15.00 6.31 -0.37
CA LEU A 6 14.57 6.00 -1.74
C LEU A 6 13.89 4.63 -1.83
N ARG A 7 14.51 3.57 -1.26
CA ARG A 7 13.91 2.22 -1.20
C ARG A 7 12.57 2.21 -0.45
N ILE A 8 12.45 2.96 0.64
CA ILE A 8 11.22 3.06 1.42
C ILE A 8 10.15 3.81 0.62
N ALA A 9 10.49 4.94 0.00
CA ALA A 9 9.58 5.70 -0.86
C ALA A 9 9.10 4.90 -2.09
N SER A 10 9.99 4.13 -2.75
CA SER A 10 9.64 3.26 -3.88
C SER A 10 8.76 2.05 -3.48
N ILE A 11 8.86 1.58 -2.23
CA ILE A 11 7.99 0.51 -1.68
C ILE A 11 6.65 1.09 -1.22
N SER A 12 6.62 2.36 -0.80
CA SER A 12 5.40 3.14 -0.54
C SER A 12 4.65 3.55 -1.82
N LEU A 13 5.25 3.37 -3.00
CA LEU A 13 4.83 3.99 -4.27
C LEU A 13 3.79 3.20 -5.08
N PHE A 14 2.72 2.74 -4.43
CA PHE A 14 1.48 2.37 -5.14
C PHE A 14 0.31 3.18 -4.61
N LEU A 15 0.53 4.49 -4.52
CA LEU A 15 -0.45 5.46 -4.02
C LEU A 15 -1.40 5.81 -5.14
N LEU A 16 -2.62 5.30 -5.04
CA LEU A 16 -3.71 5.58 -5.95
C LEU A 16 -4.35 6.92 -5.54
N PHE A 17 -3.73 8.07 -5.82
CA PHE A 17 -4.41 9.36 -5.67
C PHE A 17 -4.41 10.09 -7.02
N ALA A 18 -5.33 9.68 -7.88
CA ALA A 18 -5.72 10.36 -9.11
C ALA A 18 -7.12 10.93 -8.90
N ASN A 19 -7.38 12.06 -9.54
CA ASN A 19 -8.64 12.81 -9.51
C ASN A 19 -9.80 11.99 -10.08
N ASN A 20 -10.32 11.04 -9.31
CA ASN A 20 -11.46 10.23 -9.72
C ASN A 20 -12.72 10.72 -9.03
N THR A 21 -13.56 11.42 -9.80
CA THR A 21 -14.89 11.86 -9.40
C THR A 21 -15.90 10.72 -9.57
N VAL A 22 -15.74 9.63 -8.82
CA VAL A 22 -16.80 8.62 -8.79
C VAL A 22 -17.19 8.33 -7.36
N ASN A 23 -18.48 8.54 -7.08
CA ASN A 23 -19.13 8.24 -5.81
C ASN A 23 -18.91 6.76 -5.47
N ALA A 24 -17.84 6.49 -4.71
CA ALA A 24 -17.60 5.23 -4.06
C ALA A 24 -18.78 4.94 -3.12
N GLN A 25 -19.38 3.76 -3.27
CA GLN A 25 -20.31 3.14 -2.35
C GLN A 25 -19.57 2.79 -1.06
N THR A 26 -19.22 3.83 -0.30
CA THR A 26 -18.36 3.81 0.89
C THR A 26 -18.48 2.51 1.68
N GLN A 27 -17.58 1.57 1.42
CA GLN A 27 -17.44 0.41 2.29
C GLN A 27 -17.32 0.93 3.74
N PRO A 28 -18.10 0.39 4.71
CA PRO A 28 -18.00 0.83 6.09
C PRO A 28 -16.54 0.71 6.57
N ILE A 29 -16.01 1.79 7.14
CA ILE A 29 -14.63 1.86 7.64
C ILE A 29 -14.36 0.72 8.63
N GLU A 30 -15.41 0.32 9.36
CA GLU A 30 -15.46 -0.79 10.30
C GLU A 30 -15.10 -2.13 9.64
N GLU A 31 -15.49 -2.37 8.40
CA GLU A 31 -15.18 -3.61 7.69
C GLU A 31 -13.70 -3.67 7.30
N ILE A 32 -13.14 -2.55 6.83
CA ILE A 32 -11.71 -2.40 6.56
C ILE A 32 -10.92 -2.58 7.86
N GLY A 33 -11.36 -1.94 8.94
CA GLY A 33 -10.75 -2.06 10.27
C GLY A 33 -10.78 -3.50 10.80
N THR A 34 -11.89 -4.21 10.60
CA THR A 34 -12.05 -5.62 10.96
C THR A 34 -11.07 -6.49 10.19
N TYR A 35 -11.05 -6.35 8.87
CA TYR A 35 -10.19 -7.12 7.98
C TYR A 35 -8.71 -6.95 8.31
N ILE A 36 -8.25 -5.71 8.54
CA ILE A 36 -6.86 -5.42 8.88
C ILE A 36 -6.48 -6.05 10.23
N THR A 37 -7.39 -6.00 11.21
CA THR A 37 -7.17 -6.60 12.52
C THR A 37 -7.06 -8.12 12.44
N GLN A 38 -7.92 -8.76 11.64
CA GLN A 38 -7.86 -10.21 11.40
C GLN A 38 -6.55 -10.65 10.75
N ASN A 39 -5.98 -9.84 9.84
CA ASN A 39 -4.66 -10.09 9.25
C ASN A 39 -3.50 -9.98 10.25
N MET A 40 -3.75 -9.46 11.46
CA MET A 40 -2.79 -9.42 12.55
C MET A 40 -2.95 -10.59 13.54
N SER A 41 -3.83 -11.56 13.26
CA SER A 41 -4.09 -12.73 14.13
C SER A 41 -2.83 -13.57 14.44
N PHE A 42 -1.82 -13.54 13.57
CA PHE A 42 -0.52 -14.20 13.81
C PHE A 42 0.23 -13.68 15.05
N LEU A 43 -0.16 -12.53 15.59
CA LEU A 43 0.42 -11.95 16.81
C LEU A 43 -0.11 -12.59 18.10
N THR A 44 -1.04 -13.56 18.01
CA THR A 44 -1.61 -14.27 19.18
C THR A 44 -2.04 -13.28 20.27
N MET A 45 -2.85 -12.29 19.87
CA MET A 45 -3.26 -11.17 20.71
C MET A 45 -4.33 -11.59 21.71
N THR A 46 -4.37 -10.94 22.87
CA THR A 46 -5.50 -11.09 23.81
C THR A 46 -6.76 -10.45 23.22
N PRO A 47 -7.98 -10.81 23.67
CA PRO A 47 -9.21 -10.16 23.21
C PRO A 47 -9.17 -8.63 23.38
N LEU A 48 -8.65 -8.13 24.51
CA LEU A 48 -8.49 -6.70 24.73
C LEU A 48 -7.55 -6.05 23.71
N GLN A 49 -6.42 -6.69 23.40
CA GLN A 49 -5.50 -6.20 22.36
C GLN A 49 -6.16 -6.19 20.98
N VAL A 50 -6.96 -7.22 20.65
CA VAL A 50 -7.73 -7.28 19.39
C VAL A 50 -8.65 -6.06 19.28
N ASP A 51 -9.43 -5.77 20.32
CA ASP A 51 -10.38 -4.65 20.33
C ASP A 51 -9.67 -3.29 20.19
N GLN A 52 -8.57 -3.09 20.93
CA GLN A 52 -7.77 -1.86 20.84
C GLN A 52 -7.14 -1.68 19.46
N ILE A 53 -6.62 -2.76 18.87
CA ILE A 53 -6.00 -2.74 17.55
C ILE A 53 -7.04 -2.53 16.45
N TYR A 54 -8.26 -3.06 16.63
CA TYR A 54 -9.39 -2.74 15.77
C TYR A 54 -9.67 -1.24 15.73
N GLN A 55 -9.77 -0.58 16.89
CA GLN A 55 -9.99 0.86 16.95
C GLN A 55 -8.86 1.65 16.26
N ILE A 56 -7.60 1.27 16.48
CA ILE A 56 -6.43 1.86 15.81
C ILE A 56 -6.53 1.71 14.27
N ASN A 57 -6.99 0.56 13.79
CA ASN A 57 -7.12 0.27 12.37
C ASN A 57 -8.27 1.05 11.73
N VAL A 58 -9.42 1.15 12.41
CA VAL A 58 -10.54 2.01 11.99
C VAL A 58 -10.07 3.47 11.88
N GLN A 59 -9.40 3.99 12.90
CA GLN A 59 -8.87 5.36 12.89
C GLN A 59 -7.91 5.62 11.72
N ALA A 60 -7.02 4.67 11.43
CA ALA A 60 -6.11 4.79 10.29
C ALA A 60 -6.85 4.78 8.94
N ALA A 61 -7.87 3.93 8.79
CA ALA A 61 -8.69 3.88 7.59
C ALA A 61 -9.51 5.19 7.41
N THR A 62 -10.11 5.72 8.49
CA THR A 62 -10.77 7.04 8.49
C THR A 62 -9.80 8.16 8.10
N ALA A 63 -8.57 8.14 8.62
CA ALA A 63 -7.58 9.15 8.28
C ALA A 63 -7.18 9.13 6.80
N ILE A 64 -7.16 7.94 6.18
CA ILE A 64 -6.90 7.78 4.74
C ILE A 64 -8.07 8.31 3.91
N GLU A 65 -9.30 8.01 4.30
CA GLU A 65 -10.50 8.59 3.66
C GLU A 65 -10.47 10.12 3.71
N ASN A 66 -10.18 10.69 4.88
CA ASN A 66 -10.08 12.15 5.04
C ASN A 66 -8.95 12.75 4.20
N LEU A 67 -7.83 12.03 4.04
CA LEU A 67 -6.73 12.45 3.19
C LEU A 67 -7.14 12.48 1.71
N ASP A 68 -7.84 11.45 1.24
CA ASP A 68 -8.36 11.36 -0.12
C ASP A 68 -9.32 12.53 -0.45
N GLN A 69 -10.29 12.78 0.44
CA GLN A 69 -11.23 13.90 0.31
C GLN A 69 -10.53 15.26 0.31
N LYS A 70 -9.52 15.46 1.17
CA LYS A 70 -8.76 16.71 1.24
C LYS A 70 -7.86 16.92 0.03
N SER A 71 -7.21 15.86 -0.44
CA SER A 71 -6.39 15.89 -1.65
C SER A 71 -7.20 16.44 -2.83
N PHE A 72 -8.45 15.98 -2.96
CA PHE A 72 -9.38 16.48 -3.98
C PHE A 72 -9.79 17.94 -3.73
N ALA A 73 -10.22 18.28 -2.51
CA ALA A 73 -10.77 19.61 -2.22
C ALA A 73 -9.73 20.73 -2.24
N GLN A 74 -8.46 20.44 -1.90
CA GLN A 74 -7.42 21.43 -1.69
C GLN A 74 -6.36 21.48 -2.79
N ASN A 75 -6.48 20.66 -3.84
CA ASN A 75 -5.45 20.48 -4.87
C ASN A 75 -4.06 20.25 -4.25
N SER A 76 -4.00 19.46 -3.17
CA SER A 76 -2.75 19.21 -2.44
C SER A 76 -1.71 18.60 -3.38
N SER A 77 -0.46 19.01 -3.20
CA SER A 77 0.62 18.43 -4.00
C SER A 77 0.82 16.96 -3.63
N GLN A 78 1.32 16.18 -4.58
CA GLN A 78 1.61 14.76 -4.37
C GLN A 78 2.55 14.53 -3.17
N LYS A 79 3.52 15.45 -2.99
CA LYS A 79 4.46 15.40 -1.86
C LYS A 79 3.75 15.56 -0.52
N GLU A 80 2.81 16.49 -0.41
CA GLU A 80 2.04 16.71 0.82
C GLU A 80 1.14 15.51 1.14
N ASN A 81 0.52 14.91 0.13
CA ASN A 81 -0.28 13.69 0.29
C ASN A 81 0.57 12.51 0.76
N LEU A 82 1.77 12.37 0.19
CA LEU A 82 2.77 11.37 0.60
C LEU A 82 3.19 11.53 2.06
N GLU A 83 3.53 12.75 2.47
CA GLU A 83 3.95 13.05 3.84
C GLU A 83 2.81 12.79 4.83
N SER A 84 1.59 13.19 4.47
CA SER A 84 0.38 12.96 5.27
C SER A 84 0.07 11.47 5.42
N PHE A 85 0.17 10.71 4.33
CA PHE A 85 0.00 9.25 4.37
C PHE A 85 1.08 8.58 5.23
N ALA A 86 2.35 8.97 5.07
CA ALA A 86 3.44 8.45 5.88
C ALA A 86 3.24 8.75 7.37
N LYS A 87 2.68 9.91 7.70
CA LYS A 87 2.31 10.29 9.07
C LYS A 87 1.24 9.37 9.64
N ILE A 88 0.16 9.09 8.90
CA ILE A 88 -0.90 8.15 9.32
C ILE A 88 -0.31 6.76 9.64
N LEU A 89 0.56 6.24 8.77
CA LEU A 89 1.21 4.95 9.00
C LEU A 89 2.13 4.95 10.23
N LYS A 90 2.84 6.06 10.46
CA LYS A 90 3.72 6.23 11.62
C LYS A 90 2.90 6.24 12.90
N GLU A 91 1.84 7.04 12.96
CA GLU A 91 0.95 7.17 14.12
C GLU A 91 0.28 5.83 14.44
N ARG A 92 -0.23 5.12 13.42
CA ARG A 92 -0.76 3.76 13.59
C ARG A 92 0.26 2.83 14.21
N ASN A 93 1.49 2.79 13.69
CA ASN A 93 2.53 1.89 14.22
C ASN A 93 2.97 2.25 15.64
N LEU A 94 2.97 3.53 16.01
CA LEU A 94 3.24 3.97 17.38
C LEU A 94 2.13 3.51 18.32
N ALA A 95 0.87 3.69 17.95
CA ALA A 95 -0.26 3.19 18.74
C ALA A 95 -0.21 1.66 18.90
N LEU A 96 0.14 0.91 17.84
CA LEU A 96 0.33 -0.54 17.95
C LEU A 96 1.47 -0.92 18.91
N GLN A 97 2.54 -0.14 18.95
CA GLN A 97 3.67 -0.38 19.86
C GLN A 97 3.28 -0.26 21.34
N GLU A 98 2.32 0.62 21.65
CA GLU A 98 1.83 0.83 23.01
C GLU A 98 0.93 -0.33 23.49
N ILE A 99 0.25 -1.01 22.57
CA ILE A 99 -0.70 -2.10 22.87
C ILE A 99 -0.04 -3.49 22.83
N LEU A 100 0.88 -3.70 21.89
CA LEU A 100 1.55 -4.98 21.70
C LEU A 100 2.69 -5.13 22.72
N SER A 101 2.88 -6.36 23.22
CA SER A 101 4.11 -6.67 23.97
C SER A 101 5.35 -6.52 23.07
N PRO A 102 6.56 -6.35 23.65
CA PRO A 102 7.78 -6.24 22.85
C PRO A 102 8.00 -7.40 21.87
N ALA A 103 7.68 -8.64 22.29
CA ALA A 103 7.78 -9.81 21.43
C ALA A 103 6.77 -9.77 20.26
N GLN A 104 5.51 -9.41 20.53
CA GLN A 104 4.50 -9.26 19.49
C GLN A 104 4.85 -8.12 18.53
N PHE A 105 5.33 -6.98 19.04
CA PHE A 105 5.73 -5.87 18.20
C PHE A 105 6.94 -6.22 17.33
N GLN A 106 7.89 -7.00 17.85
CA GLN A 106 9.00 -7.54 17.07
C GLN A 106 8.50 -8.45 15.93
N LEU A 107 7.59 -9.40 16.22
CA LEU A 107 6.98 -10.25 15.21
C LEU A 107 6.24 -9.44 14.15
N PHE A 108 5.51 -8.41 14.56
CA PHE A 108 4.88 -7.45 13.65
C PHE A 108 5.93 -6.77 12.77
N GLN A 109 7.05 -6.30 13.33
CA GLN A 109 8.12 -5.66 12.56
C GLN A 109 8.80 -6.59 11.56
N GLU A 110 8.98 -7.86 11.92
CA GLU A 110 9.60 -8.88 11.07
C GLU A 110 8.73 -9.23 9.86
N ASN A 111 7.40 -9.18 10.01
CA ASN A 111 6.44 -9.47 8.95
C ASN A 111 6.25 -8.29 7.97
N LYS A 112 7.36 -7.77 7.43
CA LYS A 112 7.41 -6.57 6.57
C LYS A 112 6.58 -6.70 5.29
N ILE A 113 6.51 -7.91 4.74
CA ILE A 113 5.75 -8.20 3.52
C ILE A 113 4.26 -8.08 3.79
N ALA A 114 3.74 -8.81 4.79
CA ALA A 114 2.32 -8.75 5.13
C ALA A 114 1.92 -7.33 5.52
N ARG A 115 2.74 -6.62 6.32
CA ARG A 115 2.48 -5.22 6.67
C ARG A 115 2.32 -4.31 5.46
N ALA A 116 3.26 -4.35 4.53
CA ALA A 116 3.18 -3.53 3.33
C ALA A 116 1.98 -3.92 2.44
N ALA A 117 1.65 -5.21 2.37
CA ALA A 117 0.47 -5.69 1.66
C ALA A 117 -0.85 -5.23 2.31
N THR A 118 -0.93 -5.27 3.64
CA THR A 118 -2.05 -4.75 4.43
C THR A 118 -2.26 -3.26 4.17
N PHE A 119 -1.17 -2.47 4.20
CA PHE A 119 -1.27 -1.03 3.93
C PHE A 119 -1.74 -0.73 2.51
N ARG A 120 -1.20 -1.43 1.51
CA ARG A 120 -1.67 -1.30 0.12
C ARG A 120 -3.14 -1.68 -0.01
N THR A 121 -3.56 -2.74 0.66
CA THR A 121 -4.95 -3.20 0.62
C THR A 121 -5.89 -2.20 1.26
N MET A 122 -5.51 -1.57 2.37
CA MET A 122 -6.30 -0.50 3.01
C MET A 122 -6.48 0.72 2.08
N VAL A 123 -5.40 1.13 1.40
CA VAL A 123 -5.43 2.22 0.42
C VAL A 123 -6.31 1.86 -0.77
N MET A 124 -6.15 0.66 -1.34
CA MET A 124 -6.95 0.16 -2.46
C MET A 124 -8.42 -0.01 -2.07
N ALA A 125 -8.70 -0.55 -0.88
CA ALA A 125 -10.06 -0.70 -0.35
C ALA A 125 -10.79 0.63 -0.33
N ARG A 126 -10.08 1.71 0.04
CA ARG A 126 -10.69 3.03 0.08
C ARG A 126 -10.84 3.69 -1.29
N ILE A 127 -9.78 3.71 -2.10
CA ILE A 127 -9.78 4.44 -3.38
C ILE A 127 -10.59 3.72 -4.45
N LEU A 128 -10.56 2.39 -4.43
CA LEU A 128 -11.31 1.56 -5.38
C LEU A 128 -12.65 1.13 -4.82
N ASP A 129 -12.97 1.49 -3.57
CA ASP A 129 -14.22 1.10 -2.94
C ASP A 129 -14.46 -0.41 -3.06
N LEU A 130 -13.49 -1.17 -2.54
CA LEU A 130 -13.53 -2.63 -2.66
C LEU A 130 -14.67 -3.20 -1.83
N SER A 131 -15.36 -4.20 -2.34
CA SER A 131 -16.28 -4.99 -1.53
C SER A 131 -15.52 -5.94 -0.58
N ASN A 132 -16.20 -6.43 0.46
CA ASN A 132 -15.61 -7.37 1.43
C ASN A 132 -14.99 -8.61 0.78
N ASP A 133 -15.66 -9.19 -0.21
CA ASP A 133 -15.19 -10.36 -0.96
C ASP A 133 -13.96 -10.05 -1.83
N GLN A 134 -13.73 -8.76 -2.16
CA GLN A 134 -12.53 -8.32 -2.88
C GLN A 134 -11.32 -8.09 -1.97
N LEU A 135 -11.49 -7.85 -0.66
CA LEU A 135 -10.37 -7.54 0.26
C LEU A 135 -9.31 -8.64 0.30
N THR A 136 -9.72 -9.90 0.49
CA THR A 136 -8.80 -11.05 0.53
C THR A 136 -8.04 -11.29 -0.77
N PRO A 137 -8.70 -11.38 -1.95
CA PRO A 137 -7.98 -11.55 -3.20
C PRO A 137 -7.05 -10.37 -3.51
N VAL A 138 -7.47 -9.12 -3.23
CA VAL A 138 -6.60 -7.93 -3.40
C VAL A 138 -5.39 -7.99 -2.47
N PHE A 139 -5.56 -8.38 -1.20
CA PHE A 139 -4.44 -8.59 -0.28
C PHE A 139 -3.45 -9.63 -0.79
N ASN A 140 -3.95 -10.78 -1.26
CA ASN A 140 -3.10 -11.85 -1.79
C ASN A 140 -2.30 -11.40 -3.01
N ILE A 141 -2.91 -10.58 -3.88
CA ILE A 141 -2.18 -9.95 -5.00
C ILE A 141 -1.14 -8.99 -4.45
N ASN A 142 -1.51 -8.06 -3.56
CA ASN A 142 -0.61 -7.09 -2.95
C ASN A 142 0.58 -7.73 -2.25
N GLN A 143 0.39 -8.86 -1.56
CA GLN A 143 1.46 -9.62 -0.92
C GLN A 143 2.48 -10.11 -1.95
N LYS A 144 2.01 -10.76 -3.02
CA LYS A 144 2.87 -11.21 -4.13
C LYS A 144 3.59 -10.04 -4.80
N VAL A 145 2.93 -8.90 -4.95
CA VAL A 145 3.58 -7.70 -5.53
C VAL A 145 4.69 -7.21 -4.62
N VAL A 146 4.43 -7.05 -3.31
CA VAL A 146 5.43 -6.61 -2.34
C VAL A 146 6.64 -7.55 -2.32
N GLU A 147 6.41 -8.86 -2.33
CA GLU A 147 7.47 -9.87 -2.38
C GLU A 147 8.36 -9.70 -3.62
N ASN A 148 7.75 -9.62 -4.81
CA ASN A 148 8.47 -9.51 -6.07
C ASN A 148 9.20 -8.17 -6.20
N VAL A 149 8.52 -7.06 -5.89
CA VAL A 149 9.09 -5.71 -5.95
C VAL A 149 10.26 -5.59 -4.99
N ARG A 150 10.14 -6.07 -3.76
CA ARG A 150 11.23 -6.01 -2.78
C ARG A 150 12.45 -6.80 -3.28
N LYS A 151 12.24 -8.03 -3.75
CA LYS A 151 13.31 -8.88 -4.30
C LYS A 151 14.02 -8.21 -5.47
N ASP A 152 13.26 -7.63 -6.39
CA ASP A 152 13.82 -6.97 -7.56
C ASP A 152 14.51 -5.65 -7.18
N LEU A 153 13.96 -4.83 -6.28
CA LEU A 153 14.64 -3.62 -5.81
C LEU A 153 15.95 -3.96 -5.09
N ASP A 154 15.96 -4.97 -4.21
CA ASP A 154 17.19 -5.40 -3.55
C ASP A 154 18.25 -5.81 -4.57
N ALA A 155 17.89 -6.57 -5.60
CA ALA A 155 18.80 -6.92 -6.69
C ALA A 155 19.27 -5.72 -7.53
N TYR A 156 18.40 -4.72 -7.76
CA TYR A 156 18.74 -3.51 -8.54
C TYR A 156 19.82 -2.70 -7.82
N PHE A 157 19.63 -2.48 -6.53
CA PHE A 157 20.52 -1.66 -5.71
C PHE A 157 21.82 -2.40 -5.32
N SER A 158 21.84 -3.73 -5.34
CA SER A 158 23.04 -4.54 -5.17
C SER A 158 23.84 -4.72 -6.47
N SER A 159 23.30 -4.34 -7.62
CA SER A 159 24.00 -4.45 -8.92
C SER A 159 24.97 -3.29 -9.11
N GLU A 160 26.25 -3.61 -9.30
CA GLU A 160 27.31 -2.62 -9.53
C GLU A 160 27.35 -2.11 -10.98
N ASN A 161 26.90 -2.93 -11.94
CA ASN A 161 26.92 -2.59 -13.37
C ASN A 161 25.52 -2.28 -13.95
N ASN A 162 25.51 -1.54 -15.07
CA ASN A 162 24.30 -1.08 -15.74
C ASN A 162 23.49 -2.24 -16.36
N ARG A 163 24.15 -3.33 -16.78
CA ARG A 163 23.47 -4.49 -17.37
C ARG A 163 22.59 -5.21 -16.34
N GLY A 164 23.08 -5.38 -15.11
CA GLY A 164 22.32 -5.96 -14.01
C GLY A 164 21.16 -5.04 -13.60
N LYS A 165 21.39 -3.73 -13.51
CA LYS A 165 20.34 -2.74 -13.24
C LYS A 165 19.21 -2.79 -14.28
N ASN A 166 19.54 -2.78 -15.57
CA ASN A 166 18.57 -2.84 -16.66
C ASN A 166 17.77 -4.15 -16.68
N ASN A 167 18.43 -5.28 -16.41
CA ASN A 167 17.75 -6.57 -16.31
C ASN A 167 16.74 -6.58 -15.16
N THR A 168 17.11 -6.03 -14.00
CA THR A 168 16.25 -5.96 -12.84
C THR A 168 15.08 -5.00 -13.04
N GLN A 169 15.30 -3.86 -13.70
CA GLN A 169 14.24 -2.95 -14.11
C GLN A 169 13.21 -3.64 -15.02
N ARG A 170 13.67 -4.47 -15.98
CA ARG A 170 12.77 -5.29 -16.83
C ARG A 170 11.96 -6.30 -16.01
N LYS A 171 12.56 -6.90 -14.97
CA LYS A 171 11.85 -7.84 -14.07
C LYS A 171 10.78 -7.11 -13.26
N LEU A 172 11.12 -5.95 -12.70
CA LEU A 172 10.18 -5.09 -11.99
C LEU A 172 8.98 -4.74 -12.88
N HIS A 173 9.22 -4.28 -14.12
CA HIS A 173 8.14 -3.98 -15.08
C HIS A 173 7.23 -5.18 -15.36
N LYS A 174 7.82 -6.37 -15.55
CA LYS A 174 7.05 -7.61 -15.74
C LYS A 174 6.24 -7.97 -14.49
N ALA A 175 6.78 -7.76 -13.30
CA ALA A 175 6.07 -8.01 -12.05
C ALA A 175 4.85 -7.08 -11.91
N LEU A 176 4.99 -5.80 -12.28
CA LEU A 176 3.87 -4.84 -12.28
C LEU A 176 2.80 -5.20 -13.30
N LYS A 177 3.19 -5.54 -14.54
CA LYS A 177 2.23 -6.03 -15.55
C LYS A 177 1.50 -7.30 -15.13
N LYS A 178 2.15 -8.16 -14.34
CA LYS A 178 1.49 -9.36 -13.80
C LYS A 178 0.51 -8.99 -12.68
N ALA A 179 0.84 -7.98 -11.87
CA ALA A 179 -0.04 -7.44 -10.85
C ALA A 179 -1.31 -6.86 -11.48
N ASP A 180 -1.16 -6.02 -12.50
CA ASP A 180 -2.25 -5.43 -13.27
C ASP A 180 -3.24 -6.49 -13.75
N LYS A 181 -2.75 -7.51 -14.45
CA LYS A 181 -3.58 -8.62 -14.93
C LYS A 181 -4.28 -9.39 -13.81
N ALA A 182 -3.66 -9.47 -12.63
CA ALA A 182 -4.29 -10.12 -11.49
C ALA A 182 -5.38 -9.22 -10.87
N PHE A 183 -5.17 -7.90 -10.85
CA PHE A 183 -6.19 -6.95 -10.42
C PHE A 183 -7.37 -6.89 -11.39
N ASP A 184 -7.13 -6.96 -12.69
CA ASP A 184 -8.18 -7.02 -13.72
C ASP A 184 -9.14 -8.22 -13.55
N GLN A 185 -8.72 -9.26 -12.83
CA GLN A 185 -9.54 -10.46 -12.56
C GLN A 185 -10.42 -10.33 -11.31
N VAL A 186 -10.13 -9.38 -10.42
CA VAL A 186 -10.79 -9.25 -9.11
C VAL A 186 -11.53 -7.93 -8.96
N LEU A 187 -11.14 -6.91 -9.71
CA LEU A 187 -11.75 -5.59 -9.72
C LEU A 187 -12.92 -5.53 -10.72
N SER A 188 -13.93 -4.74 -10.42
CA SER A 188 -14.99 -4.39 -11.36
C SER A 188 -14.45 -3.48 -12.47
N SER A 189 -15.15 -3.37 -13.60
CA SER A 189 -14.68 -2.54 -14.72
C SER A 189 -14.43 -1.08 -14.32
N GLN A 190 -15.25 -0.52 -13.43
CA GLN A 190 -15.06 0.84 -12.92
C GLN A 190 -13.81 0.95 -12.04
N GLN A 191 -13.59 -0.03 -11.15
CA GLN A 191 -12.40 -0.10 -10.30
C GLN A 191 -11.11 -0.29 -11.10
N ILE A 192 -11.16 -1.07 -12.18
CA ILE A 192 -10.04 -1.28 -13.12
C ILE A 192 -9.62 0.06 -13.72
N THR A 193 -10.57 0.87 -14.20
CA THR A 193 -10.27 2.20 -14.76
C THR A 193 -9.54 3.08 -13.74
N ILE A 194 -10.11 3.21 -12.53
CA ILE A 194 -9.51 4.01 -11.45
C ILE A 194 -8.11 3.48 -11.11
N TYR A 195 -7.96 2.15 -10.99
CA TYR A 195 -6.67 1.53 -10.69
C TYR A 195 -5.61 1.81 -11.77
N HIS A 196 -5.94 1.67 -13.05
CA HIS A 196 -4.96 1.86 -14.13
C HIS A 196 -4.56 3.32 -14.32
N GLU A 197 -5.50 4.26 -14.22
CA GLU A 197 -5.18 5.69 -14.25
C GLU A 197 -4.15 6.05 -13.19
N ASN A 198 -4.39 5.58 -11.97
CA ASN A 198 -3.49 5.73 -10.85
C ASN A 198 -2.13 5.03 -11.06
N ALA A 199 -2.15 3.79 -11.56
CA ALA A 199 -0.95 3.01 -11.80
C ALA A 199 -0.08 3.62 -12.91
N ASP A 200 -0.69 4.14 -13.96
CA ASP A 200 0.02 4.79 -15.07
C ASP A 200 0.64 6.12 -14.67
N PHE A 201 -0.08 6.91 -13.87
CA PHE A 201 0.47 8.11 -13.23
C PHE A 201 1.70 7.77 -12.36
N LEU A 202 1.61 6.75 -11.52
CA LEU A 202 2.77 6.32 -10.71
C LEU A 202 3.95 5.88 -11.56
N ARG A 203 3.69 5.17 -12.67
CA ARG A 203 4.72 4.78 -13.63
C ARG A 203 5.34 5.97 -14.35
N SER A 204 4.61 7.06 -14.58
CA SER A 204 5.20 8.27 -15.19
C SER A 204 6.10 9.01 -14.20
N VAL A 205 5.69 9.13 -12.94
CA VAL A 205 6.54 9.71 -11.88
C VAL A 205 7.81 8.89 -11.68
N LEU A 206 7.70 7.55 -11.65
CA LEU A 206 8.88 6.67 -11.61
C LEU A 206 9.78 6.81 -12.85
N ARG A 207 9.20 7.11 -14.02
CA ARG A 207 9.97 7.35 -15.25
C ARG A 207 10.78 8.64 -15.17
N GLU A 208 10.16 9.71 -14.70
CA GLU A 208 10.78 11.02 -14.54
C GLU A 208 11.89 11.01 -13.49
N GLU A 209 11.61 10.45 -12.31
CA GLU A 209 12.54 10.41 -11.18
C GLU A 209 13.72 9.43 -11.38
N TYR A 210 13.50 8.33 -12.13
CA TYR A 210 14.48 7.24 -12.23
C TYR A 210 14.98 6.97 -13.67
N GLY A 211 14.61 7.79 -14.66
CA GLY A 211 15.18 7.77 -16.01
C GLY A 211 14.91 6.50 -16.81
N THR A 212 13.75 5.85 -16.60
CA THR A 212 13.41 4.62 -17.32
C THR A 212 12.91 4.95 -18.74
N LYS A 213 13.83 5.06 -19.72
CA LYS A 213 13.49 5.29 -21.13
C LYS A 213 12.77 4.09 -21.77
N ASN A 214 11.91 4.39 -22.75
CA ASN A 214 11.06 3.48 -23.55
C ASN A 214 11.76 2.20 -24.02
#